data_AF-A0A089NNL5-F1
#
_entry.id   AF-A0A089NNL5-F1
#
_cell.length_a   1.000
_cell.length_b   1.000
_cell.length_c   1.000
_cell.angle_alpha   90.00
_cell.angle_beta   90.00
_cell.angle_gamma   90.00
#
_symmetry.space_group_name_H-M   'P 1'
#
loop_
_entity.id
_entity.type
_entity.pdbx_description
1 polymer ?
#
loop_
_entity_poly.entity_id
_entity_poly.type
_entity_poly.pdbx_seq_one_letter_code
_entity_poly.pdbx_strand_id
1 'polypeptide(L)'
;MNITIESLDAINWLKVCELSVSEEQKRIFTIPNVYWMGISRYEEHTELFAIKRDDEYVGLIGAGLDEDGISGYINPLTDTANCS
;
A
#
# COMPACT_ATOMS: atom_id res chain seq x y z
N MET A 1 -13.08 -4.59 -15.73
CA MET A 1 -12.26 -4.69 -14.52
C MET A 1 -10.81 -4.86 -14.94
N ASN A 2 -10.11 -3.74 -15.02
CA ASN A 2 -8.67 -3.68 -15.24
C ASN A 2 -8.00 -3.40 -13.90
N ILE A 3 -7.02 -4.21 -13.50
CA ILE A 3 -6.21 -3.98 -12.29
C ILE A 3 -4.82 -3.56 -12.72
N THR A 4 -4.36 -2.44 -12.20
CA THR A 4 -3.02 -1.91 -12.46
C THR A 4 -2.30 -1.62 -11.14
N ILE A 5 -0.98 -1.71 -11.19
CA ILE A 5 -0.08 -1.36 -10.10
C ILE A 5 0.72 -0.15 -10.58
N GLU A 6 0.63 0.95 -9.84
CA GLU A 6 1.27 2.21 -10.16
C GLU A 6 2.25 2.57 -9.03
N SER A 7 3.45 3.05 -9.35
CA SER A 7 4.33 3.63 -8.33
C SER A 7 3.63 4.81 -7.64
N LEU A 8 3.89 5.02 -6.34
CA LEU A 8 3.36 6.20 -5.68
C LEU A 8 3.99 7.48 -6.22
N ASP A 9 3.16 8.49 -6.43
CA ASP A 9 3.55 9.84 -6.82
C ASP A 9 2.72 10.88 -6.05
N ALA A 10 2.97 12.17 -6.28
CA ALA A 10 2.27 13.24 -5.58
C ALA A 10 0.74 13.27 -5.85
N ILE A 11 0.26 12.63 -6.92
CA ILE A 11 -1.14 12.64 -7.33
C ILE A 11 -1.90 11.49 -6.67
N ASN A 12 -1.35 10.28 -6.70
CA ASN A 12 -2.01 9.10 -6.16
C ASN A 12 -1.80 8.95 -4.64
N TRP A 13 -0.76 9.56 -4.08
CA TRP A 13 -0.44 9.47 -2.65
C TRP A 13 -1.59 9.95 -1.75
N LEU A 14 -2.17 11.12 -2.04
CA LEU A 14 -3.27 11.66 -1.24
C LEU A 14 -4.49 10.74 -1.29
N LYS A 15 -4.81 10.19 -2.47
CA LYS A 15 -5.94 9.27 -2.64
C LYS A 15 -5.74 7.97 -1.86
N VAL A 16 -4.50 7.48 -1.80
CA VAL A 16 -4.13 6.29 -1.03
C VAL A 16 -4.21 6.54 0.49
N CYS A 17 -3.90 7.75 0.97
CA CYS A 17 -4.08 8.14 2.38
C CYS A 17 -5.54 8.06 2.85
N GLU A 18 -6.48 8.28 1.94
CA GLU A 18 -7.91 8.27 2.24
C GLU A 18 -8.51 6.85 2.25
N LEU A 19 -7.75 5.83 1.85
CA LEU A 19 -8.22 4.45 1.86
C LEU A 19 -8.50 3.97 3.29
N SER A 20 -9.66 3.37 3.47
CA SER A 20 -9.90 2.48 4.60
C SER A 20 -9.50 1.07 4.21
N VAL A 21 -8.63 0.44 5.00
CA VAL A 21 -8.28 -0.97 4.85
C VAL A 21 -9.21 -1.85 5.70
N SER A 22 -9.06 -3.18 5.59
CA SER A 22 -9.84 -4.12 6.40
C SER A 22 -9.70 -3.91 7.91
N GLU A 23 -10.74 -4.23 8.66
CA GLU A 23 -10.71 -4.19 10.14
C GLU A 23 -9.66 -5.12 10.74
N GLU A 24 -9.31 -6.21 10.05
CA GLU A 24 -8.23 -7.11 10.45
C GLU A 24 -6.87 -6.41 10.37
N GLN A 25 -6.58 -5.72 9.26
CA GLN A 25 -5.32 -4.97 9.09
C GLN A 25 -5.23 -3.79 10.07
N LYS A 26 -6.37 -3.20 10.44
CA LYS A 26 -6.43 -2.13 11.46
C LYS A 26 -6.06 -2.59 12.87
N ARG A 27 -6.00 -3.89 13.14
CA ARG A 27 -5.61 -4.42 14.47
C ARG A 27 -4.14 -4.19 14.80
N ILE A 28 -3.29 -4.05 13.79
CA ILE A 28 -1.86 -3.79 13.98
C ILE A 28 -1.61 -2.30 14.10
N PHE A 29 -2.18 -1.51 13.19
CA PHE A 29 -2.07 -0.05 13.17
C PHE A 29 -3.44 0.56 12.90
N THR A 30 -3.79 1.66 13.59
CA THR A 30 -5.09 2.32 13.41
C THR A 30 -5.34 2.79 11.96
N ILE A 31 -4.28 3.23 11.27
CA ILE A 31 -4.33 3.67 9.86
C ILE A 31 -3.10 3.08 9.13
N PRO A 32 -3.14 1.80 8.72
CA PRO A 32 -1.97 1.08 8.21
C PRO A 32 -1.34 1.70 6.97
N ASN A 33 -2.16 2.14 6.01
CA ASN A 33 -1.71 2.83 4.80
C ASN A 33 -0.89 4.08 5.12
N VAL A 34 -1.38 4.95 6.02
CA VAL A 34 -0.65 6.17 6.44
C VAL A 34 0.62 5.82 7.20
N TYR A 35 0.59 4.80 8.05
CA TYR A 35 1.79 4.32 8.74
C TYR A 35 2.88 3.88 7.75
N TRP A 36 2.53 3.05 6.77
CA TRP A 36 3.47 2.55 5.77
C TRP A 36 4.02 3.67 4.86
N MET A 37 3.18 4.64 4.49
CA MET A 37 3.67 5.83 3.78
C MET A 37 4.66 6.64 4.63
N GLY A 38 4.41 6.77 5.92
CA GLY A 38 5.34 7.42 6.84
C GLY A 38 6.69 6.70 6.94
N ILE A 39 6.69 5.37 7.14
CA ILE A 39 7.94 4.62 7.34
C ILE A 39 8.78 4.48 6.06
N SER A 40 8.13 4.34 4.89
CA SER A 40 8.83 4.25 3.60
C SER A 40 9.71 5.46 3.28
N ARG A 41 9.47 6.60 3.95
CA ARG A 41 10.30 7.80 3.84
C ARG A 41 11.70 7.63 4.47
N TYR A 42 11.83 6.72 5.42
CA TYR A 42 13.04 6.50 6.22
C TYR A 42 13.67 5.13 5.99
N GLU A 43 12.93 4.20 5.38
CA GLU A 43 13.40 2.85 5.07
C GLU A 43 13.91 2.79 3.63
N GLU A 44 15.23 2.74 3.45
CA GLU A 44 15.89 2.85 2.14
C GLU A 44 15.60 1.67 1.19
N HIS A 45 15.12 0.55 1.74
CA HIS A 45 14.84 -0.68 1.00
C HIS A 45 13.35 -0.93 0.77
N THR A 46 12.48 0.05 1.05
CA THR A 46 11.03 -0.08 0.88
C THR A 46 10.50 0.80 -0.24
N GLU A 47 9.78 0.20 -1.17
CA GLU A 47 9.02 0.87 -2.22
C GLU A 47 7.51 0.67 -2.00
N LEU A 48 6.74 1.68 -2.39
CA LEU A 48 5.29 1.69 -2.26
C LEU A 48 4.61 1.82 -3.62
N PHE A 49 3.54 1.05 -3.81
CA PHE A 49 2.75 1.04 -5.04
C PHE A 49 1.26 1.13 -4.73
N ALA A 50 0.52 1.91 -5.51
CA ALA A 50 -0.93 1.94 -5.46
C ALA A 50 -1.53 0.78 -6.29
N ILE A 51 -2.60 0.18 -5.79
CA ILE A 51 -3.45 -0.74 -6.56
C ILE A 51 -4.64 0.06 -7.08
N LYS A 52 -4.81 0.08 -8.41
CA LYS A 52 -5.90 0.78 -9.07
C LYS A 52 -6.79 -0.19 -9.85
N ARG A 53 -8.09 -0.15 -9.56
CA ARG A 53 -9.15 -0.89 -10.26
C ARG A 53 -9.95 0.07 -11.12
N ASP A 54 -9.84 -0.08 -12.44
CA ASP A 54 -10.39 0.86 -13.41
C ASP A 54 -9.90 2.29 -13.10
N ASP A 55 -10.73 3.19 -12.54
CA ASP A 55 -10.35 4.55 -12.14
C ASP A 55 -10.27 4.78 -10.62
N GLU A 56 -10.47 3.73 -9.83
CA GLU A 56 -10.52 3.76 -8.37
C GLU A 56 -9.24 3.21 -7.75
N TYR A 57 -8.66 3.92 -6.78
CA TYR A 57 -7.60 3.36 -5.95
C TYR A 57 -8.24 2.47 -4.88
N VAL A 58 -7.81 1.21 -4.81
CA VAL A 58 -8.42 0.18 -3.95
C VAL A 58 -7.43 -0.46 -2.98
N GLY A 59 -6.16 -0.06 -3.04
CA GLY A 59 -5.15 -0.56 -2.14
C GLY A 59 -3.77 0.06 -2.31
N LEU A 60 -2.87 -0.41 -1.46
CA LEU A 60 -1.46 -0.06 -1.36
C LEU A 60 -0.65 -1.35 -1.21
N ILE A 61 0.49 -1.44 -1.87
CA ILE A 61 1.47 -2.51 -1.69
C ILE A 61 2.74 -1.87 -1.15
N GLY A 62 3.22 -2.37 0.00
CA GLY A 62 4.61 -2.18 0.39
C GLY A 62 5.44 -3.36 -0.09
N ALA A 63 6.54 -3.09 -0.77
CA ALA A 63 7.52 -4.11 -1.13
C ALA A 63 8.89 -3.66 -0.66
N GLY A 64 9.71 -4.59 -0.18
CA GLY A 64 11.08 -4.27 0.19
C GLY A 64 11.99 -5.47 0.19
N LEU A 65 13.29 -5.20 0.09
CA LEU A 65 14.34 -6.21 0.24
C LEU A 65 14.77 -6.27 1.70
N ASP A 66 15.11 -7.48 2.16
CA ASP A 66 15.80 -7.68 3.43
C ASP A 66 17.27 -7.23 3.30
N GLU A 67 18.00 -7.17 4.43
CA GLU A 67 19.41 -6.73 4.46
C GLU A 67 20.35 -7.53 3.55
N ASP A 68 19.98 -8.76 3.19
CA ASP A 68 20.76 -9.62 2.30
C ASP A 68 20.65 -9.24 0.81
N GLY A 69 19.70 -8.36 0.46
CA GLY A 69 19.42 -7.93 -0.90
C GLY A 69 18.89 -9.03 -1.83
N ILE A 70 18.52 -10.20 -1.29
CA ILE A 70 18.07 -11.38 -2.04
C ILE A 70 16.65 -11.76 -1.64
N SER A 71 16.35 -11.80 -0.34
CA SER A 71 14.99 -12.00 0.16
C SER A 71 14.29 -10.66 0.40
N GLY A 72 12.99 -10.73 0.68
CA GLY A 72 12.19 -9.54 0.89
C GLY A 72 10.74 -9.88 1.17
N TYR A 73 9.92 -8.83 1.20
CA TYR A 73 8.51 -8.92 1.52
C TYR A 73 7.63 -8.20 0.50
N ILE A 74 6.40 -8.66 0.40
CA ILE A 74 5.29 -7.96 -0.26
C ILE A 74 4.15 -7.92 0.74
N ASN A 75 3.70 -6.71 1.09
CA ASN A 75 2.65 -6.46 2.06
C ASN A 75 1.47 -5.71 1.41
N PRO A 76 0.43 -6.42 0.97
CA PRO A 76 -0.75 -5.79 0.39
C PRO A 76 -1.69 -5.26 1.48
N LEU A 77 -2.12 -4.02 1.32
CA LEU A 77 -3.10 -3.29 2.13
C LEU A 77 -4.26 -2.93 1.23
N THR A 78 -5.40 -3.61 1.38
CA THR A 78 -6.53 -3.46 0.47
C THR A 78 -7.81 -3.17 1.24
N ASP A 79 -8.68 -2.39 0.63
CA ASP A 79 -10.04 -2.24 1.13
C ASP A 79 -10.81 -3.55 0.92
N THR A 80 -11.37 -4.10 1.99
CA THR A 80 -12.24 -5.29 1.91
C THR A 80 -13.69 -4.95 1.55
N ALA A 81 -14.09 -3.68 1.58
CA ALA A 81 -15.47 -3.28 1.28
C ALA A 81 -15.84 -3.44 -0.20
N ASN A 82 -14.86 -3.68 -1.07
CA ASN A 82 -15.00 -3.63 -2.52
C ASN A 82 -14.66 -4.95 -3.24
N CYS A 83 -14.35 -6.01 -2.51
CA CYS A 83 -14.08 -7.35 -3.05
C CYS A 83 -15.33 -8.23 -2.97
N SER A 84 -16.33 -7.95 -3.80
CA SER A 84 -17.54 -8.78 -3.97
C SER A 84 -17.77 -9.08 -5.45
#